data_AF-A0AAU4F6R7-F1
#
_entry.id   AF-A0AAU4F6R7-F1
#
_cell.length_a   1.000
_cell.length_b   1.000
_cell.length_c   1.000
_cell.angle_alpha   90.00
_cell.angle_beta   90.00
_cell.angle_gamma   90.00
#
_symmetry.space_group_name_H-M   'P 1'
#
loop_
_entity.id
_entity.type
_entity.pdbx_description
1 polymer ?
#
loop_
_entity_poly.entity_id
_entity_poly.type
_entity_poly.pdbx_seq_one_letter_code
_entity_poly.pdbx_strand_id
1 'polypeptide(L)'
;MTRRRSTILAAVTVLLASLTAVLLTTGTAEAHGALMKPGSRTFLCWQDGLSSTGQIIPQNPACSAAVATSGANSLYNWFAVLRSDGAGRTRGFIPDGKLCSGGNPGYAGFDQVGDWPLTHLTAGAAFDFSYNAWAAHPGWFYTYVTKDGWDPSQPLTWDSLEDQPFLTVDHPAVTGQVGTVDGQYKWTGALPSGKSGRHVIYSVWKRSDSAETFYGCSDVTFDGGHGEVTGVHDPGTPTTTPTTPTSPPPTGGSCMAMYEITNTWSGGYQATVTIMNHSTTAYSGWQAGWTLPTGQTVGSVWNGTLSQSGSVVTVRNADWNGRIPPDGETTFGLVVNTTGTNPAQPSPTCQGT
;
A
#
# COMPACT_ATOMS: atom_id res chain seq x y z
N MET A 1 -65.91 36.19 -64.91
CA MET A 1 -64.48 36.41 -64.64
C MET A 1 -63.82 35.07 -64.33
N THR A 2 -62.65 34.85 -64.90
CA THR A 2 -62.08 33.56 -65.34
C THR A 2 -60.90 33.08 -64.48
N ARG A 3 -60.79 31.74 -64.31
CA ARG A 3 -59.58 30.86 -64.28
C ARG A 3 -58.51 31.08 -63.18
N ARG A 4 -58.24 30.09 -62.30
CA ARG A 4 -57.41 28.84 -62.41
C ARG A 4 -55.89 29.04 -62.17
N ARG A 5 -55.33 28.25 -61.20
CA ARG A 5 -54.01 27.51 -61.20
C ARG A 5 -52.72 28.38 -61.22
N SER A 6 -51.52 28.06 -60.73
CA SER A 6 -50.78 26.97 -60.03
C SER A 6 -49.36 27.57 -59.74
N THR A 7 -48.73 27.44 -58.56
CA THR A 7 -47.60 26.52 -58.17
C THR A 7 -46.20 27.17 -58.00
N ILE A 8 -45.58 26.87 -56.84
CA ILE A 8 -44.16 26.44 -56.58
C ILE A 8 -43.01 27.45 -56.28
N LEU A 9 -42.21 27.07 -55.25
CA LEU A 9 -40.87 27.51 -54.76
C LEU A 9 -40.81 28.82 -53.91
N ALA A 10 -40.30 28.85 -52.68
CA ALA A 10 -38.94 28.45 -52.29
C ALA A 10 -38.81 27.82 -50.88
N ALA A 11 -37.81 26.97 -50.78
CA ALA A 11 -37.41 26.15 -49.65
C ALA A 11 -36.39 26.87 -48.73
N VAL A 12 -36.38 26.49 -47.45
CA VAL A 12 -35.23 26.50 -46.51
C VAL A 12 -34.53 27.84 -46.24
N THR A 13 -35.01 28.55 -45.20
CA THR A 13 -34.28 29.50 -44.32
C THR A 13 -35.30 29.92 -43.25
N VAL A 14 -35.21 29.70 -41.94
CA VAL A 14 -34.10 29.52 -41.00
C VAL A 14 -34.61 28.60 -39.90
N LEU A 15 -34.18 27.34 -39.92
CA LEU A 15 -34.26 26.40 -38.79
C LEU A 15 -32.89 26.39 -38.08
N LEU A 16 -32.36 27.57 -37.80
CA LEU A 16 -31.07 27.80 -37.12
C LEU A 16 -31.22 28.91 -36.08
N ALA A 17 -31.98 28.64 -35.02
CA ALA A 17 -31.90 29.41 -33.77
C ALA A 17 -31.88 28.49 -32.53
N SER A 18 -31.49 27.23 -32.73
CA SER A 18 -31.22 26.27 -31.67
C SER A 18 -29.95 25.51 -32.01
N LEU A 19 -28.87 26.24 -32.30
CA LEU A 19 -27.53 25.70 -32.12
C LEU A 19 -27.14 26.05 -30.68
N THR A 20 -27.66 25.25 -29.74
CA THR A 20 -27.01 25.09 -28.45
C THR A 20 -25.59 24.65 -28.78
N ALA A 21 -24.64 25.58 -28.72
CA ALA A 21 -23.23 25.25 -28.64
C ALA A 21 -23.07 24.50 -27.31
N VAL A 22 -23.33 23.19 -27.33
CA VAL A 22 -22.74 22.28 -26.37
C VAL A 22 -21.26 22.34 -26.69
N LEU A 23 -20.57 23.27 -26.04
CA LEU A 23 -19.14 23.14 -25.80
C LEU A 23 -18.99 21.83 -25.03
N LEU A 24 -18.87 20.73 -25.78
CA LEU A 24 -18.21 19.53 -25.31
C LEU A 24 -16.79 20.02 -25.00
N THR A 25 -16.56 20.46 -23.77
CA THR A 25 -15.23 20.45 -23.19
C THR A 25 -14.81 19.00 -23.27
N THR A 26 -14.08 18.62 -24.32
CA THR A 26 -13.33 17.39 -24.35
C THR A 26 -12.25 17.56 -23.30
N GLY A 27 -12.61 17.34 -22.03
CA GLY A 27 -11.63 17.16 -20.98
C GLY A 27 -10.68 16.10 -21.51
N THR A 28 -9.38 16.38 -21.48
CA THR A 28 -8.38 15.34 -21.65
C THR A 28 -8.73 14.22 -20.68
N ALA A 29 -8.97 13.01 -21.19
CA ALA A 29 -9.22 11.87 -20.33
C ALA A 29 -7.93 11.56 -19.56
N GLU A 30 -7.83 12.10 -18.35
CA GLU A 30 -6.68 11.91 -17.46
C GLU A 30 -6.68 10.46 -16.97
N ALA A 31 -5.55 9.79 -17.11
CA ALA A 31 -5.32 8.52 -16.44
C ALA A 31 -4.82 8.75 -15.03
N HIS A 32 -4.98 7.77 -14.15
CA HIS A 32 -4.58 7.88 -12.76
C HIS A 32 -4.31 6.49 -12.19
N GLY A 33 -3.14 6.32 -11.59
CA GLY A 33 -2.72 5.10 -10.93
C GLY A 33 -1.33 5.21 -10.32
N ALA A 34 -1.03 4.31 -9.40
CA ALA A 34 0.32 4.12 -8.84
C ALA A 34 0.51 2.66 -8.41
N LEU A 35 1.76 2.22 -8.29
CA LEU A 35 2.06 0.86 -7.82
C LEU A 35 1.61 0.72 -6.36
N MET A 36 0.85 -0.34 -6.08
CA MET A 36 0.30 -0.67 -4.75
C MET A 36 1.01 -1.86 -4.12
N LYS A 37 1.50 -2.81 -4.94
CA LYS A 37 2.32 -3.94 -4.51
C LYS A 37 3.49 -4.16 -5.49
N PRO A 38 4.74 -3.96 -5.05
CA PRO A 38 5.15 -3.28 -3.81
C PRO A 38 4.72 -1.81 -3.81
N GLY A 39 4.23 -1.31 -2.68
CA GLY A 39 3.60 0.00 -2.59
C GLY A 39 4.55 1.15 -2.91
N SER A 40 4.10 2.07 -3.75
CA SER A 40 4.85 3.30 -4.07
C SER A 40 4.89 4.27 -2.89
N ARG A 41 5.87 5.16 -2.84
CA ARG A 41 6.00 6.19 -1.80
C ARG A 41 4.70 6.99 -1.63
N THR A 42 4.10 7.46 -2.73
CA THR A 42 2.85 8.23 -2.66
C THR A 42 1.70 7.41 -2.10
N PHE A 43 1.56 6.15 -2.53
CA PHE A 43 0.52 5.25 -2.04
C PHE A 43 0.70 4.90 -0.57
N LEU A 44 1.91 4.49 -0.14
CA LEU A 44 2.17 4.13 1.25
C LEU A 44 2.10 5.34 2.18
N CYS A 45 2.52 6.53 1.75
CA CYS A 45 2.33 7.76 2.52
C CYS A 45 0.87 8.20 2.60
N TRP A 46 0.07 7.92 1.56
CA TRP A 46 -1.38 8.12 1.62
C TRP A 46 -2.01 7.17 2.64
N GLN A 47 -1.63 5.88 2.64
CA GLN A 47 -2.11 4.92 3.64
C GLN A 47 -1.69 5.32 5.06
N ASP A 48 -0.43 5.72 5.23
CA ASP A 48 0.15 6.18 6.51
C ASP A 48 -0.60 7.37 7.11
N GLY A 49 -1.06 8.27 6.25
CA GLY A 49 -1.77 9.47 6.67
C GLY A 49 -3.28 9.33 6.73
N LEU A 50 -3.85 8.25 6.21
CA LEU A 50 -5.30 8.11 6.09
C LEU A 50 -5.92 8.05 7.49
N SER A 51 -6.93 8.89 7.71
CA SER A 51 -7.72 8.88 8.95
C SER A 51 -9.20 8.65 8.64
N SER A 52 -9.96 8.28 9.66
CA SER A 52 -11.41 8.05 9.56
C SER A 52 -12.22 9.29 9.17
N THR A 53 -11.64 10.49 9.28
CA THR A 53 -12.28 11.76 8.87
C THR A 53 -12.00 12.11 7.40
N GLY A 54 -11.17 11.33 6.70
CA GLY A 54 -10.71 11.64 5.34
C GLY A 54 -9.62 12.71 5.28
N GLN A 55 -9.18 13.24 6.44
CA GLN A 55 -7.98 14.05 6.49
C GLN A 55 -6.75 13.15 6.33
N ILE A 56 -5.81 13.56 5.47
CA ILE A 56 -4.56 12.81 5.28
C ILE A 56 -3.42 13.56 5.99
N ILE A 57 -2.95 13.01 7.11
CA ILE A 57 -1.80 13.54 7.86
C ILE A 57 -0.81 12.40 8.07
N PRO A 58 0.24 12.27 7.25
CA PRO A 58 1.24 11.22 7.44
C PRO A 58 1.95 11.38 8.77
N GLN A 59 2.30 10.26 9.38
CA GLN A 59 3.05 10.17 10.62
C GLN A 59 4.48 9.67 10.36
N ASN A 60 4.72 8.92 9.29
CA ASN A 60 6.06 8.56 8.86
C ASN A 60 6.88 9.85 8.59
N PRO A 61 8.11 9.99 9.14
CA PRO A 61 8.90 11.22 9.00
C PRO A 61 9.23 11.59 7.55
N ALA A 62 9.54 10.60 6.70
CA ALA A 62 9.82 10.83 5.29
C ALA A 62 8.55 11.27 4.54
N CYS A 63 7.40 10.64 4.82
CA CYS A 63 6.11 11.06 4.28
C CYS A 63 5.73 12.48 4.71
N SER A 64 5.96 12.83 5.98
CA SER A 64 5.73 14.17 6.52
C SER A 64 6.62 15.22 5.84
N ALA A 65 7.91 14.91 5.64
CA ALA A 65 8.84 15.78 4.93
C ALA A 65 8.47 15.97 3.45
N ALA A 66 7.98 14.90 2.81
CA ALA A 66 7.46 14.94 1.45
C ALA A 66 6.30 15.92 1.35
N VAL A 67 5.31 15.80 2.24
CA VAL A 67 4.13 16.68 2.28
C VAL A 67 4.51 18.12 2.63
N ALA A 68 5.50 18.34 3.49
CA ALA A 68 5.99 19.70 3.77
C ALA A 68 6.55 20.40 2.51
N THR A 69 7.04 19.61 1.55
CA THR A 69 7.59 20.12 0.28
C THR A 69 6.53 20.19 -0.83
N SER A 70 5.71 19.14 -0.95
CA SER A 70 4.76 18.93 -2.05
C SER A 70 3.34 19.41 -1.75
N GLY A 71 3.04 19.71 -0.48
CA GLY A 71 1.69 19.99 0.00
C GLY A 71 0.82 18.74 0.13
N ALA A 72 -0.22 18.81 0.98
CA ALA A 72 -1.10 17.68 1.26
C ALA A 72 -1.88 17.17 0.04
N ASN A 73 -2.10 18.04 -0.97
CA ASN A 73 -2.78 17.66 -2.21
C ASN A 73 -2.06 16.53 -2.97
N SER A 74 -0.75 16.38 -2.77
CA SER A 74 0.03 15.27 -3.33
C SER A 74 -0.41 13.90 -2.80
N LEU A 75 -0.94 13.82 -1.57
CA LEU A 75 -1.51 12.59 -1.03
C LEU A 75 -2.99 12.41 -1.38
N TYR A 76 -3.76 13.48 -1.58
CA TYR A 76 -5.12 13.36 -2.13
C TYR A 76 -5.13 12.87 -3.58
N ASN A 77 -4.01 13.07 -4.30
CA ASN A 77 -3.80 12.64 -5.67
C ASN A 77 -2.61 11.68 -5.77
N TRP A 78 -2.43 10.79 -4.79
CA TRP A 78 -1.31 9.85 -4.73
C TRP A 78 -1.08 9.01 -6.01
N PHE A 79 -2.14 8.88 -6.82
CA PHE A 79 -2.21 8.19 -8.11
C PHE A 79 -1.90 9.10 -9.33
N ALA A 80 -1.46 10.35 -9.16
CA ALA A 80 -1.32 11.33 -10.24
C ALA A 80 0.12 11.79 -10.48
N VAL A 81 1.11 10.93 -10.21
CA VAL A 81 2.53 11.19 -10.54
C VAL A 81 2.75 10.98 -12.04
N LEU A 82 2.35 11.97 -12.83
CA LEU A 82 2.29 11.87 -14.28
C LEU A 82 3.08 12.96 -15.02
N ARG A 83 3.38 12.66 -16.28
CA ARG A 83 3.80 13.60 -17.31
C ARG A 83 2.92 13.41 -18.53
N SER A 84 2.11 14.41 -18.87
CA SER A 84 1.25 14.39 -20.07
C SER A 84 2.07 14.32 -21.38
N ASP A 85 3.33 14.75 -21.33
CA ASP A 85 4.29 14.67 -22.42
C ASP A 85 5.23 13.46 -22.32
N GLY A 86 5.00 12.49 -21.43
CA GLY A 86 5.95 11.41 -21.15
C GLY A 86 6.34 10.56 -22.36
N ALA A 87 5.37 10.03 -23.10
CA ALA A 87 5.49 9.08 -24.21
C ALA A 87 6.34 7.85 -23.88
N GLY A 88 6.39 7.45 -22.60
CA GLY A 88 7.25 6.39 -22.07
C GLY A 88 8.72 6.77 -21.91
N ARG A 89 9.08 8.05 -22.06
CA ARG A 89 10.47 8.52 -21.93
C ARG A 89 10.92 8.51 -20.48
N THR A 90 12.15 8.09 -20.25
CA THR A 90 12.75 7.92 -18.93
C THR A 90 14.07 8.69 -18.84
N ARG A 91 15.19 8.01 -19.06
CA ARG A 91 16.54 8.58 -19.07
C ARG A 91 16.67 9.66 -20.13
N GLY A 92 17.26 10.80 -19.77
CA GLY A 92 17.39 11.97 -20.64
C GLY A 92 16.13 12.83 -20.76
N PHE A 93 15.02 12.42 -20.13
CA PHE A 93 13.78 13.19 -20.06
C PHE A 93 13.45 13.60 -18.62
N ILE A 94 13.43 12.66 -17.68
CA ILE A 94 13.35 12.96 -16.26
C ILE A 94 14.78 13.23 -15.73
N PRO A 95 15.04 14.37 -15.08
CA PRO A 95 16.36 14.63 -14.50
C PRO A 95 16.74 13.65 -13.38
N ASP A 96 18.03 13.46 -13.16
CA ASP A 96 18.52 12.75 -11.96
C ASP A 96 18.02 13.42 -10.67
N GLY A 97 17.73 12.61 -9.65
CA GLY A 97 17.13 13.08 -8.41
C GLY A 97 15.68 13.56 -8.56
N LYS A 98 15.02 13.27 -9.70
CA LYS A 98 13.60 13.59 -9.96
C LYS A 98 12.78 12.39 -10.42
N LEU A 99 13.32 11.19 -10.24
CA LEU A 99 12.70 9.96 -10.75
C LEU A 99 11.36 9.68 -10.05
N CYS A 100 11.33 9.79 -8.71
CA CYS A 100 10.15 9.44 -7.91
C CYS A 100 9.00 10.43 -8.07
N SER A 101 9.28 11.68 -8.40
CA SER A 101 8.28 12.67 -8.80
C SER A 101 7.92 12.61 -10.30
N GLY A 102 8.63 11.82 -11.11
CA GLY A 102 8.51 11.89 -12.57
C GLY A 102 8.83 13.28 -13.14
N GLY A 103 9.66 14.05 -12.45
CA GLY A 103 9.93 15.46 -12.77
C GLY A 103 8.72 16.39 -12.59
N ASN A 104 7.65 15.94 -11.95
CA ASN A 104 6.47 16.76 -11.65
C ASN A 104 6.70 17.56 -10.36
N PRO A 105 6.70 18.91 -10.40
CA PRO A 105 6.96 19.74 -9.22
C PRO A 105 6.00 19.51 -8.06
N GLY A 106 4.76 19.09 -8.33
CA GLY A 106 3.77 18.76 -7.30
C GLY A 106 4.16 17.57 -6.42
N TYR A 107 5.10 16.74 -6.87
CA TYR A 107 5.59 15.56 -6.16
C TYR A 107 7.08 15.64 -5.79
N ALA A 108 7.69 16.83 -5.86
CA ALA A 108 9.13 17.00 -5.61
C ALA A 108 9.59 16.55 -4.21
N GLY A 109 8.70 16.52 -3.21
CA GLY A 109 9.00 15.98 -1.88
C GLY A 109 9.30 14.47 -1.88
N PHE A 110 8.74 13.73 -2.84
CA PHE A 110 8.94 12.28 -2.95
C PHE A 110 10.29 11.88 -3.53
N ASP A 111 11.09 12.84 -4.00
CA ASP A 111 12.46 12.61 -4.45
C ASP A 111 13.50 12.63 -3.32
N GLN A 112 13.08 12.98 -2.10
CA GLN A 112 13.98 13.13 -0.96
C GLN A 112 14.56 11.77 -0.50
N VAL A 113 15.76 11.83 0.05
CA VAL A 113 16.35 10.73 0.83
C VAL A 113 15.67 10.69 2.19
N GLY A 114 15.26 9.51 2.64
CA GLY A 114 14.61 9.35 3.94
C GLY A 114 14.19 7.92 4.23
N ASP A 115 13.74 7.71 5.46
CA ASP A 115 13.23 6.43 5.96
C ASP A 115 11.78 6.21 5.50
N TRP A 116 11.62 6.03 4.19
CA TRP A 116 10.34 5.74 3.55
C TRP A 116 9.74 4.42 4.05
N PRO A 117 8.39 4.29 4.02
CA PRO A 117 7.72 3.01 4.11
C PRO A 117 8.35 1.94 3.21
N LEU A 118 8.52 0.73 3.75
CA LEU A 118 9.37 -0.29 3.14
C LEU A 118 8.59 -1.59 2.94
N THR A 119 8.64 -2.15 1.72
CA THR A 119 8.10 -3.49 1.45
C THR A 119 9.20 -4.56 1.57
N HIS A 120 8.96 -5.61 2.35
CA HIS A 120 9.90 -6.72 2.57
C HIS A 120 9.68 -7.82 1.53
N LEU A 121 10.74 -8.25 0.86
CA LEU A 121 10.67 -9.12 -0.32
C LEU A 121 11.74 -10.22 -0.30
N THR A 122 11.50 -11.26 -1.10
CA THR A 122 12.44 -12.36 -1.36
C THR A 122 12.94 -12.28 -2.79
N ALA A 123 14.26 -12.16 -2.97
CA ALA A 123 14.86 -12.09 -4.31
C ALA A 123 14.61 -13.38 -5.10
N GLY A 124 14.28 -13.25 -6.38
CA GLY A 124 13.97 -14.38 -7.27
C GLY A 124 12.61 -15.06 -7.03
N ALA A 125 11.85 -14.67 -6.00
CA ALA A 125 10.53 -15.22 -5.75
C ALA A 125 9.50 -14.72 -6.76
N ALA A 126 8.44 -15.53 -6.98
CA ALA A 126 7.23 -15.03 -7.59
C ALA A 126 6.54 -14.03 -6.65
N PHE A 127 5.99 -12.96 -7.21
CA PHE A 127 5.34 -11.91 -6.45
C PHE A 127 4.08 -11.44 -7.19
N ASP A 128 3.02 -11.20 -6.42
CA ASP A 128 1.76 -10.68 -6.93
C ASP A 128 1.76 -9.16 -6.90
N PHE A 129 1.99 -8.58 -8.08
CA PHE A 129 2.00 -7.14 -8.28
C PHE A 129 0.59 -6.61 -8.42
N SER A 130 0.38 -5.40 -7.89
CA SER A 130 -0.83 -4.64 -8.17
C SER A 130 -0.51 -3.17 -8.41
N TYR A 131 -1.21 -2.60 -9.37
CA TYR A 131 -1.11 -1.19 -9.75
C TYR A 131 -2.53 -0.61 -9.77
N ASN A 132 -2.75 0.49 -9.06
CA ASN A 132 -4.07 1.10 -8.96
C ASN A 132 -4.54 1.61 -10.33
N ALA A 133 -5.81 1.38 -10.64
CA ALA A 133 -6.49 1.83 -11.84
C ALA A 133 -7.57 2.86 -11.47
N TRP A 134 -7.19 3.93 -10.74
CA TRP A 134 -8.13 5.00 -10.36
C TRP A 134 -8.88 5.54 -11.57
N ALA A 135 -8.15 5.80 -12.66
CA ALA A 135 -8.73 5.94 -13.98
C ALA A 135 -8.01 4.96 -14.91
N ALA A 136 -8.72 3.91 -15.32
CA ALA A 136 -8.17 2.83 -16.12
C ALA A 136 -7.94 3.24 -17.58
N HIS A 137 -6.74 2.96 -18.10
CA HIS A 137 -6.36 3.13 -19.51
C HIS A 137 -5.48 1.97 -20.02
N PRO A 138 -5.44 1.71 -21.32
CA PRO A 138 -4.58 0.67 -21.88
C PRO A 138 -3.11 1.11 -21.89
N GLY A 139 -2.17 0.17 -21.77
CA GLY A 139 -0.75 0.49 -21.88
C GLY A 139 0.20 -0.61 -21.44
N TRP A 140 1.47 -0.23 -21.35
CA TRP A 140 2.57 -1.07 -20.89
C TRP A 140 3.07 -0.61 -19.53
N PHE A 141 3.35 -1.58 -18.66
CA PHE A 141 3.96 -1.35 -17.36
C PHE A 141 5.39 -1.89 -17.37
N TYR A 142 6.35 -1.03 -17.08
CA TYR A 142 7.77 -1.37 -16.98
C TYR A 142 8.20 -1.21 -15.53
N THR A 143 8.92 -2.19 -15.01
CA THR A 143 9.40 -2.19 -13.62
C THR A 143 10.91 -2.42 -13.60
N TYR A 144 11.63 -1.44 -13.04
CA TYR A 144 13.07 -1.42 -12.87
C TYR A 144 13.42 -1.58 -11.40
N VAL A 145 14.68 -1.87 -11.11
CA VAL A 145 15.22 -1.97 -9.76
C VAL A 145 16.57 -1.27 -9.70
N THR A 146 16.98 -0.77 -8.53
CA THR A 146 18.35 -0.27 -8.34
C THR A 146 19.39 -1.39 -8.47
N LYS A 147 20.58 -1.02 -8.95
CA LYS A 147 21.76 -1.88 -9.05
C LYS A 147 22.25 -2.31 -7.67
N ASP A 148 22.99 -3.41 -7.63
CA ASP A 148 23.65 -3.87 -6.40
C ASP A 148 24.71 -2.85 -5.97
N GLY A 149 24.82 -2.63 -4.66
CA GLY A 149 25.71 -1.62 -4.09
C GLY A 149 25.24 -0.17 -4.24
N TRP A 150 24.00 0.07 -4.70
CA TRP A 150 23.38 1.39 -4.64
C TRP A 150 23.31 1.88 -3.18
N ASP A 151 23.65 3.15 -2.96
CA ASP A 151 23.65 3.79 -1.66
C ASP A 151 22.28 4.48 -1.39
N PRO A 152 21.47 3.96 -0.45
CA PRO A 152 20.16 4.54 -0.13
C PRO A 152 20.24 5.92 0.55
N SER A 153 21.42 6.38 0.94
CA SER A 153 21.63 7.72 1.49
C SER A 153 21.82 8.80 0.40
N GLN A 154 21.85 8.40 -0.87
CA GLN A 154 21.99 9.33 -2.00
C GLN A 154 20.67 9.48 -2.78
N PRO A 155 20.45 10.64 -3.43
CA PRO A 155 19.33 10.80 -4.35
C PRO A 155 19.34 9.75 -5.46
N LEU A 156 18.17 9.22 -5.82
CA LEU A 156 18.04 8.25 -6.89
C LEU A 156 18.36 8.89 -8.25
N THR A 157 19.30 8.29 -8.99
CA THR A 157 19.68 8.71 -10.34
C THR A 157 19.38 7.61 -11.35
N TRP A 158 19.41 7.93 -12.64
CA TRP A 158 19.28 6.91 -13.68
C TRP A 158 20.40 5.88 -13.64
N ASP A 159 21.62 6.28 -13.27
CA ASP A 159 22.75 5.35 -13.11
C ASP A 159 22.61 4.42 -11.92
N SER A 160 21.73 4.77 -10.96
CA SER A 160 21.36 3.90 -9.84
C SER A 160 20.51 2.71 -10.27
N LEU A 161 19.80 2.80 -11.41
CA LEU A 161 18.88 1.74 -11.89
C LEU A 161 19.56 0.78 -12.86
N GLU A 162 19.09 -0.47 -12.87
CA GLU A 162 19.37 -1.41 -13.96
C GLU A 162 18.89 -0.82 -15.29
N ASP A 163 19.64 -1.04 -16.37
CA ASP A 163 19.36 -0.42 -17.68
C ASP A 163 18.09 -0.98 -18.35
N GLN A 164 17.66 -2.18 -17.96
CA GLN A 164 16.47 -2.84 -18.47
C GLN A 164 15.46 -3.10 -17.35
N PRO A 165 14.16 -3.02 -17.65
CA PRO A 165 13.15 -3.44 -16.69
C PRO A 165 13.26 -4.95 -16.47
N PHE A 166 13.19 -5.39 -15.22
CA PHE A 166 13.14 -6.83 -14.91
C PHE A 166 11.76 -7.43 -15.19
N LEU A 167 10.73 -6.57 -15.28
CA LEU A 167 9.36 -6.97 -15.58
C LEU A 167 8.71 -5.97 -16.54
N THR A 168 8.12 -6.49 -17.62
CA THR A 168 7.29 -5.73 -18.56
C THR A 168 5.95 -6.43 -18.72
N VAL A 169 4.86 -5.68 -18.60
CA VAL A 169 3.50 -6.21 -18.70
C VAL A 169 2.74 -5.45 -19.77
N ASP A 170 2.14 -6.20 -20.68
CA ASP A 170 1.41 -5.72 -21.85
C ASP A 170 -0.10 -5.76 -21.58
N HIS A 171 -0.74 -4.59 -21.47
CA HIS A 171 -2.19 -4.43 -21.34
C HIS A 171 -2.85 -5.40 -20.32
N PRO A 172 -2.42 -5.41 -19.05
CA PRO A 172 -3.00 -6.30 -18.04
C PRO A 172 -4.50 -6.00 -17.84
N ALA A 173 -5.25 -7.03 -17.44
CA ALA A 173 -6.65 -6.88 -17.12
C ALA A 173 -6.87 -6.03 -15.86
N VAL A 174 -7.93 -5.23 -15.86
CA VAL A 174 -8.40 -4.48 -14.69
C VAL A 174 -9.38 -5.33 -13.90
N THR A 175 -9.24 -5.32 -12.59
CA THR A 175 -10.14 -5.96 -11.62
C THR A 175 -10.60 -4.94 -10.60
N GLY A 176 -11.72 -5.21 -9.92
CA GLY A 176 -12.29 -4.28 -8.93
C GLY A 176 -12.95 -3.05 -9.54
N GLN A 177 -13.35 -2.10 -8.69
CA GLN A 177 -14.09 -0.91 -9.09
C GLN A 177 -13.13 0.23 -9.47
N VAL A 178 -13.10 0.61 -10.74
CA VAL A 178 -12.36 1.80 -11.21
C VAL A 178 -12.90 3.06 -10.52
N GLY A 179 -12.01 4.01 -10.20
CA GLY A 179 -12.33 5.19 -9.40
C GLY A 179 -12.25 4.96 -7.90
N THR A 180 -11.82 3.77 -7.45
CA THR A 180 -11.55 3.47 -6.05
C THR A 180 -10.17 2.83 -5.88
N VAL A 181 -9.75 2.61 -4.63
CA VAL A 181 -8.50 1.89 -4.32
C VAL A 181 -8.56 0.40 -4.72
N ASP A 182 -9.77 -0.15 -4.88
CA ASP A 182 -10.00 -1.55 -5.25
C ASP A 182 -9.83 -1.81 -6.75
N GLY A 183 -9.98 -0.78 -7.58
CA GLY A 183 -9.71 -0.83 -9.02
C GLY A 183 -8.22 -1.01 -9.28
N GLN A 184 -7.82 -2.14 -9.85
CA GLN A 184 -6.42 -2.53 -9.95
C GLN A 184 -6.13 -3.34 -11.21
N TYR A 185 -4.98 -3.07 -11.82
CA TYR A 185 -4.28 -4.02 -12.68
C TYR A 185 -3.53 -5.01 -11.78
N LYS A 186 -3.61 -6.31 -12.10
CA LYS A 186 -2.93 -7.37 -11.35
C LYS A 186 -2.19 -8.31 -12.27
N TRP A 187 -1.01 -8.73 -11.83
CA TRP A 187 -0.21 -9.74 -12.51
C TRP A 187 0.77 -10.39 -11.53
N THR A 188 1.13 -11.63 -11.80
CA THR A 188 2.22 -12.32 -11.09
C THR A 188 3.49 -12.21 -11.93
N GLY A 189 4.61 -11.87 -11.30
CA GLY A 189 5.91 -11.77 -11.96
C GLY A 189 7.04 -12.24 -11.04
N ALA A 190 8.21 -12.52 -11.62
CA ALA A 190 9.40 -12.85 -10.82
C ALA A 190 10.11 -11.57 -10.37
N LEU A 191 10.46 -11.50 -9.09
CA LEU A 191 11.39 -10.50 -8.58
C LEU A 191 12.80 -10.78 -9.10
N PRO A 192 13.67 -9.75 -9.25
CA PRO A 192 15.05 -9.95 -9.64
C PRO A 192 15.76 -10.88 -8.64
N SER A 193 16.53 -11.83 -9.15
CA SER A 193 17.37 -12.71 -8.33
C SER A 193 18.65 -11.98 -7.88
N GLY A 194 19.30 -12.49 -6.83
CA GLY A 194 20.59 -11.98 -6.36
C GLY A 194 20.56 -10.63 -5.64
N LYS A 195 19.41 -9.97 -5.52
CA LYS A 195 19.25 -8.74 -4.73
C LYS A 195 19.28 -9.03 -3.23
N SER A 196 19.81 -8.10 -2.44
CA SER A 196 19.85 -8.18 -0.98
C SER A 196 19.80 -6.79 -0.34
N GLY A 197 19.12 -6.64 0.79
CA GLY A 197 19.03 -5.37 1.49
C GLY A 197 18.18 -4.33 0.76
N ARG A 198 18.40 -3.04 1.05
CA ARG A 198 17.55 -1.94 0.57
C ARG A 198 17.74 -1.65 -0.92
N HIS A 199 16.63 -1.53 -1.62
CA HIS A 199 16.55 -1.15 -3.04
C HIS A 199 15.33 -0.25 -3.29
N VAL A 200 15.31 0.36 -4.47
CA VAL A 200 14.10 1.03 -4.99
C VAL A 200 13.63 0.27 -6.23
N ILE A 201 12.34 -0.06 -6.25
CA ILE A 201 11.64 -0.49 -7.45
C ILE A 201 11.03 0.75 -8.11
N TYR A 202 11.36 0.95 -9.39
CA TYR A 202 10.89 2.09 -10.16
C TYR A 202 9.87 1.62 -11.22
N SER A 203 8.67 2.19 -11.18
CA SER A 203 7.56 1.83 -12.06
C SER A 203 7.32 2.91 -13.11
N VAL A 204 7.04 2.47 -14.33
CA VAL A 204 6.67 3.34 -15.46
C VAL A 204 5.43 2.75 -16.14
N TRP A 205 4.32 3.48 -16.14
CA TRP A 205 3.14 3.12 -16.91
C TRP A 205 3.03 4.03 -18.13
N LYS A 206 3.30 3.45 -19.31
CA LYS A 206 3.17 4.12 -20.61
C LYS A 206 1.81 3.77 -21.22
N ARG A 207 0.96 4.78 -21.38
CA ARG A 207 -0.31 4.61 -22.09
C ARG A 207 -0.10 4.28 -23.57
N SER A 208 -0.99 3.47 -24.12
CA SER A 208 -1.00 3.17 -25.56
C SER A 208 -1.92 4.09 -26.37
N ASP A 209 -2.78 4.85 -25.67
CA ASP A 209 -3.79 5.75 -26.24
C ASP A 209 -3.48 7.25 -26.02
N SER A 210 -2.35 7.57 -25.38
CA SER A 210 -1.92 8.93 -25.06
C SER A 210 -0.40 9.03 -24.91
N ALA A 211 0.14 10.25 -24.97
CA ALA A 211 1.51 10.53 -24.56
C ALA A 211 1.69 10.58 -23.04
N GLU A 212 0.62 10.53 -22.26
CA GLU A 212 0.73 10.57 -20.80
C GLU A 212 1.42 9.31 -20.24
N THR A 213 2.31 9.51 -19.26
CA THR A 213 3.09 8.44 -18.62
C THR A 213 3.16 8.68 -17.12
N PHE A 214 2.99 7.61 -16.33
CA PHE A 214 3.04 7.64 -14.87
C PHE A 214 4.34 7.04 -14.37
N TYR A 215 4.86 7.60 -13.28
CA TYR A 215 6.12 7.19 -12.68
C TYR A 215 5.93 6.99 -11.17
N GLY A 216 6.71 6.10 -10.56
CA GLY A 216 6.66 5.97 -9.10
C GLY A 216 7.78 5.10 -8.56
N CYS A 217 8.26 5.45 -7.37
CA CYS A 217 9.24 4.69 -6.62
C CYS A 217 8.54 3.89 -5.50
N SER A 218 8.94 2.64 -5.32
CA SER A 218 8.59 1.80 -4.17
C SER A 218 9.87 1.40 -3.46
N ASP A 219 10.02 1.78 -2.19
CA ASP A 219 11.16 1.38 -1.38
C ASP A 219 10.95 -0.06 -0.89
N VAL A 220 11.95 -0.90 -1.11
CA VAL A 220 11.90 -2.33 -0.77
C VAL A 220 13.16 -2.79 -0.08
N THR A 221 13.08 -3.91 0.63
CA THR A 221 14.24 -4.64 1.14
C THR A 221 14.16 -6.10 0.75
N PHE A 222 15.26 -6.66 0.26
CA PHE A 222 15.38 -8.08 -0.03
C PHE A 222 16.02 -8.79 1.17
N ASP A 223 15.17 -9.21 2.11
CA ASP A 223 15.53 -9.81 3.39
C ASP A 223 14.79 -11.12 3.70
N GLY A 224 14.03 -11.64 2.73
CA GLY A 224 13.25 -12.86 2.88
C GLY A 224 11.75 -12.63 3.13
N GLY A 225 11.27 -11.39 3.09
CA GLY A 225 9.84 -11.10 3.20
C GLY A 225 9.00 -11.54 1.99
N HIS A 226 7.69 -11.44 2.14
CA HIS A 226 6.67 -11.86 1.19
C HIS A 226 5.67 -10.75 0.84
N GLY A 227 6.05 -9.49 1.06
CA GLY A 227 5.25 -8.31 0.74
C GLY A 227 4.75 -7.54 1.96
N GLU A 228 5.26 -7.84 3.15
CA GLU A 228 4.97 -7.11 4.37
C GLU A 228 5.45 -5.67 4.23
N VAL A 229 4.70 -4.73 4.81
CA VAL A 229 5.04 -3.30 4.77
C VAL A 229 5.34 -2.81 6.17
N THR A 230 6.49 -2.15 6.35
CA THR A 230 6.86 -1.45 7.58
C THR A 230 6.95 0.06 7.34
N GLY A 231 6.92 0.84 8.42
CA GLY A 231 7.02 2.29 8.34
C GLY A 231 5.75 3.01 7.88
N VAL A 232 4.61 2.31 7.81
CA VAL A 232 3.26 2.88 7.60
C VAL A 232 2.50 2.78 8.92
N HIS A 233 1.80 3.84 9.31
CA HIS A 233 0.88 3.84 10.43
C HIS A 233 -0.46 3.27 10.01
N ASP A 234 -1.02 2.39 10.84
CA ASP A 234 -2.36 1.87 10.62
C ASP A 234 -3.40 2.97 10.91
N PRO A 235 -4.33 3.31 9.98
CA PRO A 235 -5.38 4.34 10.12
C PRO A 235 -6.24 4.26 11.39
N GLY A 236 -6.09 3.22 12.20
CA GLY A 236 -6.79 2.99 13.46
C GLY A 236 -6.12 3.51 14.73
N THR A 237 -5.01 4.25 14.72
CA THR A 237 -4.33 4.62 15.98
C THR A 237 -4.16 6.14 16.14
N PRO A 238 -4.85 6.81 17.08
CA PRO A 238 -4.53 8.19 17.45
C PRO A 238 -3.18 8.24 18.17
N THR A 239 -2.23 8.98 17.61
CA THR A 239 -0.90 9.24 18.17
C THR A 239 -1.03 10.11 19.43
N THR A 240 -0.74 9.56 20.60
CA THR A 240 -0.12 10.36 21.66
C THR A 240 1.39 10.37 21.38
N THR A 241 1.95 11.57 21.28
CA THR A 241 3.38 11.84 21.06
C THR A 241 4.27 10.93 21.92
N PRO A 242 5.21 10.15 21.36
CA PRO A 242 6.16 9.39 22.16
C PRO A 242 7.18 10.34 22.79
N THR A 243 6.96 10.77 24.03
CA THR A 243 8.08 11.04 24.92
C THR A 243 8.68 9.69 25.27
N THR A 244 9.84 9.39 24.71
CA THR A 244 10.73 8.28 25.07
C THR A 244 10.70 7.96 26.57
N PRO A 245 10.39 6.71 26.95
CA PRO A 245 11.08 6.04 28.03
C PRO A 245 11.93 4.94 27.39
N THR A 246 13.25 5.09 27.48
CA THR A 246 14.21 4.00 27.29
C THR A 246 13.85 2.85 28.22
N SER A 247 13.17 1.85 27.68
CA SER A 247 13.14 0.49 28.23
C SER A 247 13.93 -0.40 27.26
N PRO A 248 14.81 -1.29 27.74
CA PRO A 248 15.57 -2.19 26.87
C PRO A 248 14.64 -3.07 26.02
N PRO A 249 15.07 -3.50 24.82
CA PRO A 249 14.36 -4.55 24.06
C PRO A 249 14.11 -5.77 24.95
N PRO A 250 12.97 -6.46 24.86
CA PRO A 250 12.80 -7.73 25.56
C PRO A 250 13.88 -8.68 25.04
N THR A 251 14.74 -9.10 25.96
CA THR A 251 15.79 -10.09 25.74
C THR A 251 15.19 -11.41 25.26
N GLY A 252 15.61 -11.85 24.08
CA GLY A 252 15.82 -13.24 23.69
C GLY A 252 14.87 -14.31 24.24
N GLY A 253 13.62 -14.32 23.77
CA GLY A 253 12.75 -15.48 23.87
C GLY A 253 12.76 -16.23 22.54
N SER A 254 12.97 -17.54 22.55
CA SER A 254 12.80 -18.38 21.36
C SER A 254 11.33 -18.57 20.97
N CYS A 255 10.39 -18.15 21.82
CA CYS A 255 8.95 -18.16 21.59
C CYS A 255 8.52 -16.75 21.20
N MET A 256 7.84 -16.60 20.07
CA MET A 256 7.26 -15.33 19.64
C MET A 256 5.74 -15.48 19.48
N ALA A 257 5.00 -14.47 19.92
CA ALA A 257 3.56 -14.40 19.72
C ALA A 257 3.22 -13.15 18.92
N MET A 258 2.38 -13.30 17.90
CA MET A 258 1.85 -12.19 17.10
C MET A 258 0.34 -12.15 17.27
N TYR A 259 -0.20 -10.98 17.61
CA TYR A 259 -1.64 -10.75 17.71
C TYR A 259 -2.10 -10.07 16.42
N GLU A 260 -3.26 -10.42 15.90
CA GLU A 260 -3.83 -9.81 14.70
C GLU A 260 -5.35 -9.70 14.86
N ILE A 261 -5.90 -8.48 14.75
CA ILE A 261 -7.35 -8.28 14.72
C ILE A 261 -7.86 -8.59 13.31
N THR A 262 -8.54 -9.72 13.17
CA THR A 262 -9.04 -10.23 11.87
C THR A 262 -10.42 -9.70 11.47
N ASN A 263 -11.23 -9.24 12.43
CA ASN A 263 -12.56 -8.70 12.15
C ASN A 263 -13.02 -7.79 13.30
N THR A 264 -13.81 -6.75 13.01
CA THR A 264 -14.32 -5.81 14.03
C THR A 264 -15.81 -5.55 13.83
N TRP A 265 -16.52 -5.28 14.92
CA TRP A 265 -17.93 -4.85 14.91
C TRP A 265 -18.22 -3.92 16.08
N SER A 266 -19.38 -3.26 16.05
CA SER A 266 -19.81 -2.44 17.18
C SER A 266 -19.91 -3.29 18.45
N GLY A 267 -19.06 -3.01 19.44
CA GLY A 267 -19.05 -3.70 20.73
C GLY A 267 -18.08 -4.88 20.84
N GLY A 268 -17.34 -5.23 19.77
CA GLY A 268 -16.40 -6.34 19.83
C GLY A 268 -15.47 -6.48 18.64
N TYR A 269 -14.51 -7.39 18.75
CA TYR A 269 -13.64 -7.79 17.64
C TYR A 269 -13.22 -9.25 17.76
N GLN A 270 -12.80 -9.80 16.63
CA GLN A 270 -12.17 -11.10 16.53
C GLN A 270 -10.69 -10.94 16.23
N ALA A 271 -9.85 -11.68 16.94
CA ALA A 271 -8.43 -11.73 16.69
C ALA A 271 -7.91 -13.16 16.52
N THR A 272 -6.81 -13.27 15.81
CA THR A 272 -5.96 -14.46 15.72
C THR A 272 -4.64 -14.17 16.39
N VAL A 273 -4.10 -15.13 17.12
CA VAL A 273 -2.76 -15.06 17.72
C VAL A 273 -1.93 -16.22 17.18
N THR A 274 -0.80 -15.90 16.56
CA THR A 274 0.18 -16.85 16.03
C THR A 274 1.31 -17.05 17.05
N ILE A 275 1.61 -18.29 17.38
CA ILE A 275 2.70 -18.70 18.26
C ILE A 275 3.77 -19.36 17.40
N MET A 276 4.99 -18.82 17.43
CA MET A 276 6.14 -19.27 16.64
C MET A 276 7.24 -19.82 17.55
N ASN A 277 7.85 -20.91 17.12
CA ASN A 277 9.00 -21.53 17.79
C ASN A 277 10.29 -21.25 17.01
N HIS A 278 11.03 -20.24 17.43
CA HIS A 278 12.37 -19.93 16.94
C HIS A 278 13.48 -20.61 17.78
N SER A 279 13.14 -21.66 18.53
CA SER A 279 14.14 -22.49 19.21
C SER A 279 14.59 -23.64 18.31
N THR A 280 15.72 -24.25 18.65
CA THR A 280 16.23 -25.45 17.96
C THR A 280 15.56 -26.75 18.42
N THR A 281 14.62 -26.69 19.37
CA THR A 281 13.90 -27.85 19.93
C THR A 281 12.40 -27.71 19.74
N ALA A 282 11.69 -28.83 19.56
CA ALA A 282 10.22 -28.76 19.50
C ALA A 282 9.66 -28.37 20.88
N TYR A 283 8.71 -27.43 20.91
CA TYR A 283 7.89 -27.20 22.09
C TYR A 283 6.94 -28.37 22.31
N SER A 284 6.66 -28.66 23.57
CA SER A 284 5.64 -29.60 24.03
C SER A 284 4.38 -28.88 24.52
N GLY A 285 4.49 -27.60 24.81
CA GLY A 285 3.40 -26.70 25.18
C GLY A 285 3.80 -25.25 24.97
N TRP A 286 2.79 -24.36 25.00
CA TRP A 286 3.02 -22.93 24.87
C TRP A 286 2.01 -22.13 25.70
N GLN A 287 2.41 -20.90 26.00
CA GLN A 287 1.60 -19.93 26.71
C GLN A 287 1.81 -18.54 26.10
N ALA A 288 0.71 -17.86 25.80
CA ALA A 288 0.68 -16.45 25.47
C ALA A 288 0.08 -15.63 26.61
N GLY A 289 0.65 -14.46 26.90
CA GLY A 289 0.15 -13.59 27.97
C GLY A 289 0.19 -12.12 27.59
N TRP A 290 -0.87 -11.36 27.88
CA TRP A 290 -0.94 -9.92 27.63
C TRP A 290 -1.89 -9.21 28.59
N THR A 291 -1.86 -7.88 28.57
CA THR A 291 -2.81 -7.04 29.30
C THR A 291 -3.77 -6.40 28.29
N LEU A 292 -5.06 -6.61 28.48
CA LEU A 292 -6.10 -5.95 27.70
C LEU A 292 -6.16 -4.46 28.01
N PRO A 293 -6.35 -3.61 26.99
CA PRO A 293 -6.68 -2.20 27.20
C PRO A 293 -7.96 -2.02 28.04
N THR A 294 -8.06 -0.88 28.72
CA THR A 294 -9.24 -0.53 29.53
C THR A 294 -10.51 -0.60 28.69
N GLY A 295 -11.58 -1.20 29.26
CA GLY A 295 -12.86 -1.35 28.58
C GLY A 295 -12.96 -2.57 27.66
N GLN A 296 -11.95 -3.45 27.67
CA GLN A 296 -11.98 -4.72 26.94
C GLN A 296 -12.07 -5.94 27.87
N THR A 297 -12.77 -6.99 27.43
CA THR A 297 -12.82 -8.31 28.08
C THR A 297 -12.84 -9.43 27.05
N VAL A 298 -12.12 -10.53 27.27
CA VAL A 298 -12.22 -11.69 26.37
C VAL A 298 -13.57 -12.36 26.58
N GLY A 299 -14.35 -12.50 25.51
CA GLY A 299 -15.63 -13.20 25.52
C GLY A 299 -15.48 -14.70 25.26
N SER A 300 -14.64 -15.08 24.29
CA SER A 300 -14.38 -16.49 23.97
C SER A 300 -12.99 -16.70 23.37
N VAL A 301 -12.48 -17.92 23.49
CA VAL A 301 -11.22 -18.39 22.88
C VAL A 301 -11.48 -19.76 22.25
N TRP A 302 -10.85 -20.05 21.11
CA TRP A 302 -10.77 -21.39 20.53
C TRP A 302 -9.32 -21.75 20.24
N ASN A 303 -9.03 -23.05 20.15
CA ASN A 303 -7.68 -23.61 20.00
C ASN A 303 -6.71 -23.19 21.13
N GLY A 304 -7.24 -22.85 22.31
CA GLY A 304 -6.49 -22.52 23.49
C GLY A 304 -7.37 -22.45 24.73
N THR A 305 -6.75 -22.49 25.91
CA THR A 305 -7.43 -22.41 27.21
C THR A 305 -7.17 -21.05 27.86
N LEU A 306 -8.24 -20.28 28.05
CA LEU A 306 -8.20 -18.92 28.63
C LEU A 306 -8.13 -18.95 30.16
N SER A 307 -7.22 -18.16 30.72
CA SER A 307 -7.22 -17.72 32.11
C SER A 307 -7.16 -16.19 32.12
N GLN A 308 -8.17 -15.53 32.68
CA GLN A 308 -8.22 -14.07 32.74
C GLN A 308 -8.45 -13.59 34.19
N SER A 309 -7.66 -12.61 34.62
CA SER A 309 -7.83 -11.92 35.90
C SER A 309 -7.78 -10.42 35.68
N GLY A 310 -8.95 -9.76 35.76
CA GLY A 310 -9.07 -8.36 35.38
C GLY A 310 -8.72 -8.17 33.90
N SER A 311 -7.77 -7.28 33.60
CA SER A 311 -7.25 -7.07 32.25
C SER A 311 -6.12 -8.04 31.87
N VAL A 312 -5.56 -8.81 32.81
CA VAL A 312 -4.47 -9.74 32.50
C VAL A 312 -5.04 -11.02 31.90
N VAL A 313 -4.64 -11.31 30.66
CA VAL A 313 -5.06 -12.47 29.89
C VAL A 313 -3.87 -13.42 29.73
N THR A 314 -4.16 -14.71 29.85
CA THR A 314 -3.23 -15.78 29.59
C THR A 314 -3.95 -16.88 28.82
N VAL A 315 -3.40 -17.30 27.69
CA VAL A 315 -3.91 -18.42 26.91
C VAL A 315 -2.83 -19.49 26.83
N ARG A 316 -3.18 -20.73 27.19
CA ARG A 316 -2.33 -21.92 27.01
C ARG A 316 -2.82 -22.76 25.84
N ASN A 317 -1.96 -23.62 25.32
CA ASN A 317 -2.33 -24.57 24.28
C ASN A 317 -3.55 -25.43 24.66
N ALA A 318 -4.32 -25.84 23.66
CA ALA A 318 -5.25 -26.95 23.77
C ALA A 318 -4.48 -28.28 23.73
N ASP A 319 -5.15 -29.38 24.10
CA ASP A 319 -4.51 -30.70 24.23
C ASP A 319 -3.84 -31.20 22.94
N TRP A 320 -4.22 -30.68 21.77
CA TRP A 320 -3.77 -31.15 20.47
C TRP A 320 -2.80 -30.22 19.73
N ASN A 321 -2.61 -28.97 20.18
CA ASN A 321 -1.73 -27.99 19.51
C ASN A 321 -0.56 -27.49 20.37
N GLY A 322 -0.23 -28.18 21.46
CA GLY A 322 0.94 -27.82 22.28
C GLY A 322 2.28 -28.05 21.59
N ARG A 323 2.34 -29.02 20.67
CA ARG A 323 3.59 -29.38 19.98
C ARG A 323 3.86 -28.47 18.79
N ILE A 324 4.94 -27.68 18.85
CA ILE A 324 5.39 -26.84 17.73
C ILE A 324 6.84 -27.23 17.39
N PRO A 325 7.14 -27.75 16.18
CA PRO A 325 8.52 -28.07 15.79
C PRO A 325 9.40 -26.80 15.72
N PRO A 326 10.73 -26.93 15.68
CA PRO A 326 11.61 -25.82 15.32
C PRO A 326 11.14 -25.13 14.03
N ASP A 327 11.14 -23.79 14.03
CA ASP A 327 10.65 -22.91 12.97
C ASP A 327 9.16 -23.12 12.60
N GLY A 328 8.43 -23.87 13.41
CA GLY A 328 7.00 -24.09 13.25
C GLY A 328 6.16 -23.03 13.95
N GLU A 329 4.86 -23.06 13.65
CA GLU A 329 3.88 -22.18 14.25
C GLU A 329 2.54 -22.88 14.53
N THR A 330 1.72 -22.27 15.37
CA THR A 330 0.30 -22.61 15.55
C THR A 330 -0.50 -21.34 15.82
N THR A 331 -1.81 -21.40 15.59
CA THR A 331 -2.72 -20.28 15.86
C THR A 331 -3.80 -20.64 16.87
N PHE A 332 -4.23 -19.63 17.62
CA PHE A 332 -5.50 -19.65 18.35
C PHE A 332 -6.26 -18.36 18.07
N GLY A 333 -7.57 -18.37 18.30
CA GLY A 333 -8.39 -17.18 18.07
C GLY A 333 -9.23 -16.81 19.27
N LEU A 334 -9.68 -15.56 19.29
CA LEU A 334 -10.47 -15.02 20.38
C LEU A 334 -11.47 -13.96 19.91
N VAL A 335 -12.57 -13.86 20.64
CA VAL A 335 -13.49 -12.72 20.56
C VAL A 335 -13.32 -11.87 21.81
N VAL A 336 -13.19 -10.57 21.61
CA VAL A 336 -13.06 -9.58 22.68
C VAL A 336 -14.23 -8.61 22.61
N ASN A 337 -14.88 -8.39 23.75
CA ASN A 337 -15.89 -7.35 23.90
C ASN A 337 -15.18 -6.03 24.21
N THR A 338 -15.63 -4.92 23.61
CA THR A 338 -15.07 -3.58 23.82
C THR A 338 -16.19 -2.55 23.98
N THR A 339 -16.02 -1.60 24.90
CA THR A 339 -16.91 -0.44 25.04
C THR A 339 -16.49 0.76 24.19
N GLY A 340 -15.33 0.70 23.51
CA GLY A 340 -14.81 1.73 22.60
C GLY A 340 -14.89 1.34 21.13
N THR A 341 -14.91 2.34 20.24
CA THR A 341 -15.08 2.18 18.78
C THR A 341 -13.81 1.73 18.04
N ASN A 342 -12.71 1.49 18.74
CA ASN A 342 -11.45 1.11 18.13
C ASN A 342 -10.54 0.34 19.12
N PRO A 343 -10.55 -1.00 19.10
CA PRO A 343 -9.80 -1.79 20.07
C PRO A 343 -8.30 -1.76 19.76
N ALA A 344 -7.52 -1.13 20.64
CA ALA A 344 -6.06 -1.20 20.56
C ALA A 344 -5.57 -2.65 20.70
N GLN A 345 -4.61 -3.04 19.86
CA GLN A 345 -4.01 -4.36 19.88
C GLN A 345 -2.99 -4.50 21.02
N PRO A 346 -3.11 -5.53 21.89
CA PRO A 346 -2.11 -5.76 22.93
C PRO A 346 -0.83 -6.39 22.34
N SER A 347 0.30 -6.18 23.01
CA SER A 347 1.55 -6.90 22.71
C SER A 347 1.61 -8.18 23.54
N PRO A 348 1.51 -9.38 22.92
CA PRO A 348 1.60 -10.63 23.65
C PRO A 348 3.05 -10.99 24.00
N THR A 349 3.22 -11.55 25.19
CA THR A 349 4.40 -12.31 25.61
C THR A 349 4.18 -13.80 25.28
N CYS A 350 5.27 -14.55 25.12
CA CYS A 350 5.24 -15.95 24.69
C CYS A 350 6.21 -16.77 25.55
N GLN A 351 5.79 -17.95 25.97
CA GLN A 351 6.65 -18.96 26.60
C GLN A 351 6.37 -20.33 25.98
N GLY A 352 7.42 -20.98 25.45
CA GLY A 352 7.39 -22.36 25.00
C GLY A 352 8.02 -23.27 26.06
N THR A 353 7.50 -24.49 26.23
CA THR A 353 7.97 -25.48 27.22
C THR A 353 8.44 -26.78 26.59
#